data_AF-A0A3N5P5T9-F1
#
_entry.id   AF-A0A3N5P5T9-F1
#
_cell.length_a   1.000
_cell.length_b   1.000
_cell.length_c   1.000
_cell.angle_alpha   90.00
_cell.angle_beta   90.00
_cell.angle_gamma   90.00
#
_symmetry.space_group_name_H-M   'P 1'
#
loop_
_entity.id
_entity.type
_entity.pdbx_description
1 polymer ?
#
loop_
_entity_poly.entity_id
_entity_poly.type
_entity_poly.pdbx_seq_one_letter_code
_entity_poly.pdbx_strand_id
1 'polypeptide(L)'
;MARVWRFNRRQDRLQVAVDSQISNWSLGDLDGDRCDVETATLWYMDTSTPLFRVGGVEQLDIELFLRSAPSFLAWILRRLYLQQVVDRYYDPHLVTVDLLANLYKEQRADLVPGGVATACDWLAAGGPGVAVEPVTEAELQAYYREDAQIWTLYLAARKVDRFLRTRLLRRDYPYILPQRIER
;
A
#
# COMPACT_ATOMS: atom_id res chain seq x y z
N MET A 1 3.15 -2.40 14.12
CA MET A 1 3.46 -3.43 13.09
C MET A 1 3.97 -4.77 13.65
N ALA A 2 4.92 -4.83 14.58
CA ALA A 2 5.51 -6.10 15.09
C ALA A 2 4.53 -7.21 15.54
N ARG A 3 3.33 -6.84 16.01
CA ARG A 3 2.30 -7.79 16.46
C ARG A 3 1.81 -8.70 15.33
N VAL A 4 1.68 -8.17 14.10
CA VAL A 4 1.20 -8.94 12.93
C VAL A 4 2.22 -10.00 12.54
N TRP A 5 3.49 -9.65 12.43
CA TRP A 5 4.55 -10.61 12.13
C TRP A 5 4.72 -11.66 13.22
N ARG A 6 4.60 -11.27 14.48
CA ARG A 6 4.59 -12.24 15.59
C ARG A 6 3.38 -13.17 15.54
N PHE A 7 2.21 -12.69 15.13
CA PHE A 7 1.02 -13.51 14.95
C PHE A 7 1.20 -14.51 13.79
N ASN A 8 1.69 -14.05 12.64
CA ASN A 8 1.95 -14.90 11.48
C ASN A 8 3.00 -15.99 11.76
N ARG A 9 3.94 -15.77 12.68
CA ARG A 9 4.91 -16.81 13.09
C ARG A 9 4.37 -17.88 14.03
N ARG A 10 3.22 -17.64 14.67
CA ARG A 10 2.68 -18.58 15.67
C ARG A 10 1.84 -19.69 15.04
N GLN A 11 1.57 -19.62 13.74
CA GLN A 11 0.73 -20.56 13.02
C GLN A 11 0.96 -20.44 11.50
N ASP A 12 0.61 -21.48 10.75
CA ASP A 12 0.87 -21.53 9.30
C ASP A 12 -0.40 -21.45 8.44
N ARG A 13 -1.58 -21.38 9.07
CA ARG A 13 -2.87 -21.48 8.37
C ARG A 13 -3.38 -20.12 7.91
N LEU A 14 -3.27 -19.10 8.75
CA LEU A 14 -3.78 -17.76 8.52
C LEU A 14 -2.57 -16.84 8.37
N GLN A 15 -2.56 -15.92 7.42
CA GLN A 15 -1.55 -14.85 7.43
C GLN A 15 -2.28 -13.54 7.32
N VAL A 16 -1.93 -12.59 8.17
CA VAL A 16 -2.50 -11.24 8.15
C VAL A 16 -1.45 -10.29 7.61
N ALA A 17 -1.88 -9.38 6.75
CA ALA A 17 -1.07 -8.31 6.19
C ALA A 17 -1.46 -6.97 6.83
N VAL A 18 -0.63 -5.95 6.64
CA VAL A 18 -0.90 -4.57 7.09
C VAL A 18 -0.78 -3.64 5.91
N ASP A 19 -1.81 -2.83 5.66
CA ASP A 19 -1.69 -1.70 4.74
C ASP A 19 -0.91 -0.57 5.43
N SER A 20 0.29 -0.30 4.93
CA SER A 20 1.27 0.64 5.44
C SER A 20 1.00 2.10 5.11
N GLN A 21 -0.10 2.44 4.44
CA GLN A 21 -0.41 3.83 4.12
C GLN A 21 -0.42 4.72 5.37
N ILE A 22 0.25 5.87 5.30
CA ILE A 22 0.35 6.83 6.41
C ILE A 22 -1.04 7.33 6.81
N SER A 23 -1.95 7.48 5.85
CA SER A 23 -3.34 7.89 6.06
C SER A 23 -4.16 6.94 6.94
N ASN A 24 -3.71 5.69 7.13
CA ASN A 24 -4.37 4.70 7.99
C ASN A 24 -3.99 4.89 9.48
N TRP A 25 -3.16 5.89 9.80
CA TRP A 25 -2.70 6.14 11.17
C TRP A 25 -3.25 7.45 11.71
N SER A 26 -3.60 7.46 13.00
CA SER A 26 -4.09 8.63 13.71
C SER A 26 -3.39 8.76 15.05
N LEU A 27 -3.14 9.98 15.49
CA LEU A 27 -2.62 10.27 16.83
C LEU A 27 -3.80 10.39 17.78
N GLY A 28 -3.86 9.50 18.77
CA GLY A 28 -4.81 9.50 19.87
C GLY A 28 -4.27 10.23 21.09
N ASP A 29 -5.16 10.44 22.06
CA ASP A 29 -4.86 11.03 23.38
C ASP A 29 -4.25 12.44 23.31
N LEU A 30 -4.64 13.22 22.29
CA LEU A 30 -4.24 14.61 22.12
C LEU A 30 -5.15 15.53 22.94
N ASP A 31 -4.67 16.04 24.07
CA ASP A 31 -5.39 17.00 24.92
C ASP A 31 -4.96 18.45 24.60
N GLY A 32 -5.79 19.18 23.85
CA GLY A 32 -5.67 20.63 23.63
C GLY A 32 -4.39 21.08 22.90
N ASP A 33 -3.94 22.31 23.18
CA ASP A 33 -2.85 23.00 22.47
C ASP A 33 -1.43 22.45 22.75
N ARG A 34 -1.29 21.47 23.65
CA ARG A 34 -0.01 20.80 23.95
C ARG A 34 -0.03 19.39 23.38
N CYS A 35 0.21 19.31 22.07
CA CYS A 35 0.40 18.07 21.36
C CYS A 35 1.85 17.60 21.57
N ASP A 36 2.07 16.71 22.54
CA ASP A 36 3.33 15.97 22.61
C ASP A 36 3.26 14.77 21.66
N VAL A 37 3.73 14.98 20.44
CA VAL A 37 3.69 13.97 19.37
C VAL A 37 4.57 12.76 19.71
N GLU A 38 5.56 12.90 20.59
CA GLU A 38 6.45 11.80 20.96
C GLU A 38 5.79 10.80 21.90
N THR A 39 4.82 11.24 22.71
CA THR A 39 4.10 10.39 23.68
C THR A 39 2.68 10.03 23.26
N ALA A 40 2.18 10.63 22.18
CA ALA A 40 0.85 10.35 21.63
C ALA A 40 0.67 8.88 21.24
N THR A 41 -0.50 8.31 21.56
CA THR A 41 -0.81 6.94 21.19
C THR A 41 -1.10 6.87 19.69
N LEU A 42 -0.39 6.01 18.96
CA LEU A 42 -0.64 5.82 17.53
C LEU A 42 -1.74 4.77 17.29
N TRP A 43 -2.86 5.17 16.71
CA TRP A 43 -4.00 4.31 16.37
C TRP A 43 -3.95 3.93 14.90
N TYR A 44 -4.13 2.65 14.60
CA TYR A 44 -4.27 2.15 13.24
C TYR A 44 -5.75 1.96 12.90
N MET A 45 -6.20 2.61 11.83
CA MET A 45 -7.57 2.56 11.33
C MET A 45 -7.52 2.27 9.84
N ASP A 46 -7.78 1.02 9.49
CA ASP A 46 -7.98 0.62 8.10
C ASP A 46 -9.44 0.18 7.93
N THR A 47 -10.17 0.91 7.10
CA THR A 47 -11.57 0.61 6.76
C THR A 47 -11.69 -0.21 5.48
N SER A 48 -10.57 -0.59 4.87
CA SER A 48 -10.52 -1.34 3.62
C SER A 48 -10.80 -2.83 3.86
N THR A 49 -10.69 -3.64 2.78
CA THR A 49 -10.89 -5.08 2.89
C THR A 49 -9.69 -5.69 3.61
N PRO A 50 -9.88 -6.46 4.69
CA PRO A 50 -8.76 -7.06 5.42
C PRO A 50 -7.90 -7.90 4.48
N LEU A 51 -6.59 -7.64 4.50
CA LEU A 51 -5.60 -8.38 3.75
C LEU A 51 -5.20 -9.62 4.55
N PHE A 52 -5.65 -10.79 4.10
CA PHE A 52 -5.27 -12.05 4.74
C PHE A 52 -5.29 -13.24 3.77
N ARG A 53 -4.44 -14.22 4.09
CA ARG A 53 -4.36 -15.52 3.39
C ARG A 53 -4.83 -16.64 4.27
N VAL A 54 -5.48 -17.61 3.66
CA VAL A 54 -5.80 -18.90 4.30
C VAL A 54 -5.12 -20.01 3.50
N GLY A 55 -4.21 -20.75 4.14
CA GLY A 55 -3.41 -21.79 3.50
C GLY A 55 -2.57 -21.27 2.32
N GLY A 56 -2.05 -20.04 2.43
CA GLY A 56 -1.29 -19.36 1.37
C GLY A 56 -2.14 -18.78 0.24
N VAL A 57 -3.47 -18.92 0.28
CA VAL A 57 -4.37 -18.38 -0.75
C VAL A 57 -4.93 -17.03 -0.30
N GLU A 58 -4.72 -16.00 -1.12
CA GLU A 58 -5.24 -14.65 -0.89
C GLU A 58 -6.78 -14.66 -0.86
N GLN A 59 -7.37 -14.00 0.14
CA GLN A 59 -8.82 -13.95 0.31
C GLN A 59 -9.44 -12.67 -0.28
N LEU A 60 -8.62 -11.67 -0.60
CA LEU A 60 -9.06 -10.48 -1.33
C LEU A 60 -9.50 -10.84 -2.76
N ASP A 61 -10.72 -10.48 -3.14
CA ASP A 61 -11.19 -10.61 -4.52
C ASP A 61 -10.60 -9.51 -5.41
N ILE A 62 -9.49 -9.83 -6.06
CA ILE A 62 -8.75 -8.91 -6.94
C ILE A 62 -9.58 -8.55 -8.19
N GLU A 63 -10.59 -9.35 -8.57
CA GLU A 63 -11.43 -9.04 -9.72
C GLU A 63 -12.23 -7.75 -9.50
N LEU A 64 -12.53 -7.39 -8.24
CA LEU A 64 -13.21 -6.14 -7.90
C LEU A 64 -12.43 -4.91 -8.40
N PHE A 65 -11.10 -4.91 -8.32
CA PHE A 65 -10.26 -3.83 -8.82
C PHE A 65 -10.18 -3.83 -10.36
N LEU A 66 -10.23 -5.00 -10.99
CA LEU A 66 -10.11 -5.13 -12.45
C LEU A 66 -11.40 -4.77 -13.20
N ARG A 67 -12.57 -4.81 -12.53
CA ARG A 67 -13.87 -4.49 -13.13
C ARG A 67 -13.98 -3.11 -13.77
N SER A 68 -13.13 -2.17 -13.35
CA SER A 68 -13.12 -0.80 -13.88
C SER A 68 -12.22 -0.60 -15.11
N ALA A 69 -11.44 -1.62 -15.47
CA ALA A 69 -10.58 -1.64 -16.66
C ALA A 69 -11.24 -2.41 -17.82
N PRO A 70 -10.82 -2.18 -19.08
CA PRO A 70 -11.33 -2.92 -20.23
C PRO A 70 -11.03 -4.41 -20.09
N SER A 71 -11.97 -5.28 -20.46
CA SER A 71 -11.84 -6.74 -20.30
C SER A 71 -10.59 -7.33 -20.98
N PHE A 72 -10.14 -6.75 -22.10
CA PHE A 72 -8.94 -7.19 -22.80
C PHE A 72 -7.63 -6.76 -22.10
N LEU A 73 -7.63 -5.67 -21.30
CA LEU A 73 -6.51 -5.29 -20.43
C LEU A 73 -6.56 -5.97 -19.07
N ALA A 74 -7.74 -6.41 -18.63
CA ALA A 74 -7.93 -7.03 -17.31
C ALA A 74 -6.99 -8.22 -17.08
N TRP A 75 -6.71 -9.02 -18.11
CA TRP A 75 -5.76 -10.14 -18.00
C TRP A 75 -4.30 -9.69 -17.82
N ILE A 76 -3.87 -8.61 -18.51
CA ILE A 76 -2.52 -8.05 -18.36
C ILE A 76 -2.38 -7.49 -16.94
N LEU A 77 -3.36 -6.68 -16.52
CA LEU A 77 -3.41 -6.10 -15.20
C LEU A 77 -3.44 -7.19 -14.13
N ARG A 78 -4.22 -8.25 -14.30
CA ARG A 78 -4.24 -9.40 -13.38
C ARG A 78 -2.86 -9.99 -13.16
N ARG A 79 -2.07 -10.23 -14.22
CA ARG A 79 -0.72 -10.79 -14.07
C ARG A 79 0.23 -9.83 -13.34
N LEU A 80 0.15 -8.54 -13.65
CA LEU A 80 1.01 -7.52 -13.03
C LEU A 80 0.62 -7.27 -11.56
N TYR A 81 -0.68 -7.19 -11.24
CA TYR A 81 -1.18 -6.86 -9.90
C TYR A 81 -1.09 -8.02 -8.91
N LEU A 82 -1.44 -9.25 -9.32
CA LEU A 82 -1.69 -10.35 -8.37
C LEU A 82 -0.42 -10.80 -7.63
N GLN A 83 0.72 -10.84 -8.32
CA GLN A 83 1.99 -11.27 -7.73
C GLN A 83 2.80 -10.10 -7.18
N GLN A 84 2.80 -8.95 -7.84
CA GLN A 84 3.68 -7.87 -7.39
C GLN A 84 3.04 -7.03 -6.29
N VAL A 85 1.75 -6.71 -6.37
CA VAL A 85 1.14 -5.73 -5.44
C VAL A 85 0.69 -6.38 -4.14
N VAL A 86 0.04 -7.55 -4.22
CA VAL A 86 -0.60 -8.13 -3.04
C VAL A 86 0.40 -8.87 -2.13
N ASP A 87 1.41 -9.52 -2.71
CA ASP A 87 2.46 -10.19 -1.94
C ASP A 87 3.28 -9.22 -1.07
N ARG A 88 3.44 -7.95 -1.51
CA ARG A 88 4.17 -6.90 -0.77
C ARG A 88 3.66 -6.72 0.65
N TYR A 89 2.34 -6.81 0.86
CA TYR A 89 1.74 -6.55 2.16
C TYR A 89 2.04 -7.61 3.24
N TYR A 90 2.61 -8.76 2.84
CA TYR A 90 2.99 -9.84 3.74
C TYR A 90 4.49 -9.84 4.06
N ASP A 91 5.27 -8.99 3.40
CA ASP A 91 6.71 -8.87 3.59
C ASP A 91 7.03 -7.67 4.51
N PRO A 92 7.69 -7.88 5.66
CA PRO A 92 8.02 -6.80 6.59
C PRO A 92 8.93 -5.72 5.97
N HIS A 93 9.83 -6.09 5.06
CA HIS A 93 10.70 -5.16 4.36
C HIS A 93 9.89 -4.28 3.41
N LEU A 94 9.08 -4.90 2.54
CA LEU A 94 8.30 -4.19 1.54
C LEU A 94 7.21 -3.32 2.16
N VAL A 95 6.61 -3.73 3.28
CA VAL A 95 5.68 -2.90 4.07
C VAL A 95 6.39 -1.67 4.65
N THR A 96 7.66 -1.81 5.04
CA THR A 96 8.46 -0.68 5.56
C THR A 96 8.86 0.28 4.43
N VAL A 97 9.27 -0.27 3.28
CA VAL A 97 9.53 0.49 2.05
C VAL A 97 8.29 1.27 1.62
N ASP A 98 7.12 0.61 1.60
CA ASP A 98 5.86 1.26 1.22
C ASP A 98 5.49 2.38 2.20
N LEU A 99 5.55 2.14 3.51
CA LEU A 99 5.31 3.16 4.55
C LEU A 99 6.17 4.41 4.31
N LEU A 100 7.47 4.25 4.08
CA LEU A 100 8.38 5.37 3.84
C LEU A 100 8.15 6.02 2.47
N ALA A 101 7.80 5.24 1.44
CA ALA A 101 7.49 5.77 0.11
C ALA A 101 6.21 6.62 0.10
N ASN A 102 5.31 6.46 1.08
CA ASN A 102 4.18 7.36 1.26
C ASN A 102 4.64 8.81 1.53
N LEU A 103 5.83 9.05 2.11
CA LEU A 103 6.35 10.41 2.28
C LEU A 103 6.56 11.12 0.93
N TYR A 104 6.94 10.40 -0.12
CA TYR A 104 6.98 10.98 -1.47
C TYR A 104 5.57 11.29 -2.00
N LYS A 105 4.60 10.41 -1.75
CA LYS A 105 3.19 10.63 -2.12
C LYS A 105 2.59 11.87 -1.42
N GLU A 106 2.96 12.08 -0.16
CA GLU A 106 2.53 13.22 0.68
C GLU A 106 3.37 14.49 0.49
N GLN A 107 4.27 14.52 -0.51
CA GLN A 107 5.16 15.66 -0.80
C GLN A 107 6.09 16.06 0.36
N ARG A 108 6.44 15.09 1.22
CA ARG A 108 7.34 15.25 2.37
C ARG A 108 8.65 14.50 2.19
N ALA A 109 9.27 14.67 1.02
CA ALA A 109 10.57 14.08 0.71
C ALA A 109 11.68 14.51 1.69
N ASP A 110 11.50 15.66 2.36
CA ASP A 110 12.38 16.16 3.42
C ASP A 110 12.47 15.23 4.63
N LEU A 111 11.42 14.44 4.90
CA LEU A 111 11.36 13.52 6.03
C LEU A 111 11.97 12.13 5.72
N VAL A 112 12.26 11.83 4.46
CA VAL A 112 12.71 10.50 4.02
C VAL A 112 14.02 10.08 4.70
N PRO A 113 15.08 10.91 4.76
CA PRO A 113 16.33 10.49 5.39
C PRO A 113 16.16 10.11 6.88
N GLY A 114 15.37 10.90 7.62
CA GLY A 114 15.07 10.62 9.03
C GLY A 114 14.18 9.37 9.21
N GLY A 115 13.22 9.17 8.31
CA GLY A 115 12.38 7.97 8.28
C GLY A 115 13.18 6.70 8.00
N VAL A 116 14.12 6.74 7.06
CA VAL A 116 15.02 5.62 6.75
C VAL A 116 15.88 5.26 7.96
N ALA A 117 16.52 6.25 8.60
CA ALA A 117 17.32 6.00 9.81
C ALA A 117 16.49 5.33 10.92
N THR A 118 15.31 5.88 11.20
CA THR A 118 14.38 5.35 12.22
C THR A 118 13.92 3.93 11.91
N ALA A 119 13.61 3.65 10.64
CA ALA A 119 13.21 2.32 10.20
C ALA A 119 14.36 1.31 10.33
N CYS A 120 15.57 1.67 9.92
CA CYS A 120 16.75 0.82 10.03
C CYS A 120 17.08 0.49 11.49
N ASP A 121 16.99 1.47 12.40
CA ASP A 121 17.18 1.24 13.84
C ASP A 121 16.13 0.26 14.39
N TRP A 122 14.86 0.42 13.99
CA TRP A 122 13.78 -0.47 14.40
C TRP A 122 13.93 -1.91 13.85
N LEU A 123 14.36 -2.04 12.59
CA LEU A 123 14.64 -3.34 11.96
C LEU A 123 15.84 -4.03 12.63
N ALA A 124 16.92 -3.29 12.89
CA ALA A 124 18.12 -3.79 13.56
C ALA A 124 17.85 -4.23 15.01
N ALA A 125 16.95 -3.56 15.71
CA ALA A 125 16.48 -3.95 17.04
C ALA A 125 15.60 -5.22 17.04
N GLY A 126 15.40 -5.86 15.89
CA GLY A 126 14.57 -7.05 15.75
C GLY A 126 13.08 -6.75 15.82
N GLY A 127 12.65 -5.55 15.44
CA GLY A 127 11.26 -5.10 15.44
C GLY A 127 10.25 -6.13 14.89
N PRO A 128 10.41 -6.64 13.65
CA PRO A 128 9.53 -7.69 13.11
C PRO A 128 9.79 -9.06 13.74
N GLY A 129 10.90 -9.26 14.46
CA GLY A 129 11.35 -10.54 15.03
C GLY A 129 11.88 -11.52 13.98
N VAL A 130 12.25 -11.00 12.82
CA VAL A 130 12.91 -11.69 11.69
C VAL A 130 14.07 -10.78 11.28
N ALA A 131 15.17 -11.35 10.82
CA ALA A 131 16.23 -10.56 10.20
C ALA A 131 15.69 -9.95 8.90
N VAL A 132 15.71 -8.63 8.81
CA VAL A 132 15.25 -7.88 7.65
C VAL A 132 16.38 -6.95 7.22
N GLU A 133 16.60 -6.84 5.92
CA GLU A 133 17.64 -5.98 5.38
C GLU A 133 17.31 -4.50 5.65
N PRO A 134 18.35 -3.64 5.81
CA PRO A 134 18.14 -2.20 5.92
C PRO A 134 17.54 -1.63 4.64
N VAL A 135 16.60 -0.70 4.80
CA VAL A 135 15.97 0.02 3.69
C VAL A 135 16.89 1.15 3.20
N THR A 136 16.86 1.45 1.90
CA THR A 136 17.66 2.54 1.31
C THR A 136 16.79 3.59 0.62
N GLU A 137 17.25 4.84 0.56
CA GLU A 137 16.53 5.89 -0.20
C GLU A 137 16.41 5.56 -1.70
N ALA A 138 17.44 4.93 -2.27
CA ALA A 138 17.42 4.52 -3.67
C ALA A 138 16.31 3.50 -3.96
N GLU A 139 16.09 2.57 -3.03
CA GLU A 139 14.98 1.62 -3.07
C GLU A 139 13.63 2.32 -2.96
N LEU A 140 13.46 3.24 -2.00
CA LEU A 140 12.21 4.01 -1.85
C LEU A 140 11.85 4.76 -3.14
N GLN A 141 12.84 5.40 -3.77
CA GLN A 141 12.63 6.10 -5.03
C GLN A 141 12.31 5.15 -6.18
N ALA A 142 12.98 4.00 -6.26
CA ALA A 142 12.68 3.00 -7.27
C ALA A 142 11.26 2.46 -7.13
N TYR A 143 10.87 2.12 -5.89
CA TYR A 143 9.54 1.67 -5.54
C TYR A 143 8.47 2.72 -5.89
N TYR A 144 8.67 3.98 -5.48
CA TYR A 144 7.75 5.07 -5.80
C TYR A 144 7.59 5.27 -7.31
N ARG A 145 8.69 5.23 -8.08
CA ARG A 145 8.63 5.34 -9.55
C ARG A 145 7.86 4.19 -10.18
N GLU A 146 8.08 2.96 -9.73
CA GLU A 146 7.38 1.79 -10.24
C GLU A 146 5.87 1.86 -9.93
N ASP A 147 5.50 2.16 -8.69
CA ASP A 147 4.11 2.33 -8.27
C ASP A 147 3.43 3.44 -9.09
N ALA A 148 4.12 4.58 -9.26
CA ALA A 148 3.65 5.68 -10.09
C ALA A 148 3.38 5.26 -11.55
N GLN A 149 4.24 4.43 -12.14
CA GLN A 149 4.06 3.90 -13.50
C GLN A 149 2.85 2.97 -13.59
N ILE A 150 2.73 2.01 -12.67
CA ILE A 150 1.61 1.07 -12.60
C ILE A 150 0.28 1.83 -12.51
N TRP A 151 0.17 2.79 -11.60
CA TRP A 151 -1.04 3.59 -11.43
C TRP A 151 -1.36 4.46 -12.65
N THR A 152 -0.34 4.99 -13.33
CA THR A 152 -0.53 5.77 -14.57
C THR A 152 -1.12 4.90 -15.67
N LEU A 153 -0.56 3.69 -15.86
CA LEU A 153 -1.05 2.73 -16.84
C LEU A 153 -2.48 2.30 -16.53
N TYR A 154 -2.77 1.99 -15.26
CA TYR A 154 -4.10 1.60 -14.81
C TYR A 154 -5.13 2.73 -15.03
N LEU A 155 -4.79 3.97 -14.67
CA LEU A 155 -5.68 5.11 -14.90
C LEU A 155 -5.91 5.36 -16.40
N ALA A 156 -4.89 5.21 -17.23
CA ALA A 156 -5.03 5.30 -18.69
C ALA A 156 -5.98 4.22 -19.22
N ALA A 157 -5.85 2.98 -18.76
CA ALA A 157 -6.75 1.89 -19.11
C ALA A 157 -8.22 2.20 -18.74
N ARG A 158 -8.47 2.74 -17.54
CA ARG A 158 -9.80 3.14 -17.09
C ARG A 158 -10.39 4.29 -17.93
N LYS A 159 -9.57 5.25 -18.35
CA LYS A 159 -9.98 6.33 -19.27
C LYS A 159 -10.38 5.78 -20.65
N VAL A 160 -9.63 4.81 -21.16
CA VAL A 160 -9.97 4.11 -22.42
C VAL A 160 -11.29 3.34 -22.26
N ASP A 161 -11.50 2.60 -21.17
CA ASP A 161 -12.76 1.89 -20.94
C ASP A 161 -13.95 2.84 -20.93
N ARG A 162 -13.81 3.97 -20.22
CA ARG A 162 -14.85 5.02 -20.20
C ARG A 162 -15.13 5.55 -21.59
N PHE A 163 -14.11 5.82 -22.40
CA PHE A 163 -14.30 6.28 -23.78
C PHE A 163 -15.03 5.23 -24.62
N LEU A 164 -14.60 3.97 -24.58
CA LEU A 164 -15.24 2.87 -25.32
C LEU A 164 -16.69 2.69 -24.90
N ARG A 165 -16.98 2.65 -23.60
CA ARG A 165 -18.36 2.49 -23.12
C ARG A 165 -19.25 3.68 -23.48
N THR A 166 -18.80 4.90 -23.20
CA THR A 166 -19.65 6.10 -23.36
C THR A 166 -19.75 6.60 -24.81
N ARG A 167 -18.66 6.54 -25.59
CA ARG A 167 -18.62 7.11 -26.95
C ARG A 167 -18.84 6.07 -28.05
N LEU A 168 -18.26 4.87 -27.92
CA LEU A 168 -18.38 3.83 -28.94
C LEU A 168 -19.62 2.95 -28.72
N LEU A 169 -19.81 2.45 -27.49
CA LEU A 169 -20.89 1.50 -27.17
C LEU A 169 -22.17 2.20 -26.65
N ARG A 170 -22.11 3.51 -26.35
CA ARG A 170 -23.22 4.31 -25.78
C ARG A 170 -23.86 3.68 -24.54
N ARG A 171 -23.02 3.16 -23.65
CA ARG A 171 -23.39 2.59 -22.35
C ARG A 171 -22.85 3.45 -21.22
N ASP A 172 -23.47 3.32 -20.04
CA ASP A 172 -23.01 4.00 -18.84
C ASP A 172 -21.67 3.44 -18.34
N TYR A 173 -20.87 4.33 -17.76
CA TYR A 173 -19.63 3.99 -17.06
C TYR A 173 -19.84 4.19 -15.55
N PRO A 174 -20.00 3.11 -14.76
CA PRO A 174 -20.46 3.21 -13.38
C PRO A 174 -19.36 3.60 -12.37
N TYR A 175 -18.13 3.83 -12.82
CA TYR A 175 -16.98 4.07 -11.93
C TYR A 175 -16.54 5.53 -11.92
N ILE A 176 -16.14 6.01 -10.74
CA ILE A 176 -15.56 7.36 -10.56
C ILE A 176 -14.09 7.33 -10.98
N LEU A 177 -13.69 8.22 -11.89
CA LEU A 177 -12.28 8.41 -12.23
C LEU A 177 -11.70 9.54 -11.35
N PRO A 178 -10.52 9.32 -10.74
CA PRO A 178 -9.85 10.36 -9.96
C PRO A 178 -9.47 11.55 -10.86
N GLN A 179 -9.43 12.74 -10.25
CA GLN A 179 -8.94 13.95 -10.91
C GLN A 179 -7.41 13.90 -11.10
N ARG A 180 -6.83 14.96 -11.69
CA ARG A 180 -5.38 15.04 -11.87
C ARG A 180 -4.73 15.13 -10.48
N ILE A 181 -3.83 14.20 -10.19
CA ILE A 181 -3.06 14.15 -8.95
C ILE A 181 -1.71 14.83 -9.23
N GLU A 182 -1.32 15.79 -8.39
CA GLU A 182 0.05 16.32 -8.36
C GLU A 182 0.93 15.33 -7.60
N ARG A 183 2.02 14.89 -8.23
CA ARG A 183 2.91 13.84 -7.76
C ARG A 183 4.34 14.34 -7.68
#